data_AF-A0A438WTN1-F1
#
_entry.id   AF-A0A438WTN1-F1
#
_cell.length_a   1.000
_cell.length_b   1.000
_cell.length_c   1.000
_cell.angle_alpha   90.00
_cell.angle_beta   90.00
_cell.angle_gamma   90.00
#
_symmetry.space_group_name_H-M   'P 1'
#
loop_
_entity.id
_entity.type
_entity.pdbx_description
1 polymer ?
#
loop_
_entity_poly.entity_id
_entity_poly.type
_entity_poly.pdbx_seq_one_letter_code
_entity_poly.pdbx_strand_id
1 'polypeptide(L)'
;IKRFSNTLFLSSVDRYFTTLLFTKDPQGFEALIDSEIGTKNPLGFISLKNEANLHGYIGPKDYRSLKAISPMLTDVIEYGLITFFAKGVFVLLDYLYQFVGNWGWAIILLTIIVRLILYPLSYKGMVSMQKLKELAPKMKELQEKYKGEPQKLQAHMMQLYKKHGANPLGGCLPLILQIPVFFAIYRVLYNAVELKSSEWILWIHDLSIMDPYF
;
A
#
# COMPACT_ATOMS: atom_id res chain seq x y z
N ILE A 1 2.22 -13.60 -29.54
CA ILE A 1 0.78 -13.57 -29.14
C ILE A 1 0.44 -14.50 -27.97
N LYS A 2 0.12 -13.93 -26.81
CA LYS A 2 -0.58 -14.63 -25.69
C LYS A 2 -2.09 -14.37 -25.81
N ARG A 3 -2.92 -15.38 -25.59
CA ARG A 3 -4.39 -15.31 -25.69
C ARG A 3 -5.05 -15.50 -24.33
N PHE A 4 -6.00 -14.64 -24.01
CA PHE A 4 -6.79 -14.65 -22.78
C PHE A 4 -8.27 -14.75 -23.14
N SER A 5 -8.87 -15.91 -22.88
CA SER A 5 -10.29 -16.15 -23.15
C SER A 5 -11.16 -15.69 -22.00
N ASN A 6 -12.41 -15.31 -22.28
CA ASN A 6 -13.40 -14.84 -21.28
C ASN A 6 -12.88 -13.66 -20.45
N THR A 7 -12.20 -12.71 -21.11
CA THR A 7 -11.67 -11.53 -20.43
C THR A 7 -12.80 -10.54 -20.17
N LEU A 8 -12.79 -9.86 -19.03
CA LEU A 8 -13.84 -8.87 -18.67
C LEU A 8 -13.55 -7.49 -19.27
N PHE A 9 -12.28 -7.11 -19.30
CA PHE A 9 -11.83 -5.84 -19.84
C PHE A 9 -10.36 -5.92 -20.30
N LEU A 10 -10.01 -5.05 -21.24
CA LEU A 10 -8.64 -4.75 -21.63
C LEU A 10 -8.39 -3.27 -21.35
N SER A 11 -7.26 -2.97 -20.72
CA SER A 11 -6.91 -1.61 -20.29
C SER A 11 -5.51 -1.22 -20.70
N SER A 12 -5.35 0.03 -21.13
CA SER A 12 -4.07 0.74 -21.10
C SER A 12 -4.13 1.77 -19.98
N VAL A 13 -3.10 1.82 -19.14
CA VAL A 13 -3.09 2.63 -17.91
C VAL A 13 -1.81 3.45 -17.82
N ASP A 14 -1.96 4.68 -17.35
CA ASP A 14 -0.89 5.49 -16.78
C ASP A 14 -1.20 5.71 -15.28
N ARG A 15 -0.40 6.50 -14.56
CA ARG A 15 -0.57 6.80 -13.13
C ARG A 15 -1.97 7.32 -12.80
N TYR A 16 -2.53 8.24 -13.61
CA TYR A 16 -3.80 8.90 -13.32
C TYR A 16 -4.92 8.65 -14.33
N PHE A 17 -4.59 8.19 -15.54
CA PHE A 17 -5.55 8.04 -16.62
C PHE A 17 -5.58 6.60 -17.13
N THR A 18 -6.69 6.23 -17.74
CA THR A 18 -6.86 4.93 -18.37
C THR A 18 -7.72 5.01 -19.61
N THR A 19 -7.40 4.14 -20.56
CA THR A 19 -8.26 3.76 -21.68
C THR A 19 -8.68 2.32 -21.47
N LEU A 20 -9.99 2.11 -21.36
CA LEU A 20 -10.63 0.84 -21.03
C LEU A 20 -11.58 0.43 -22.12
N LEU A 21 -11.53 -0.85 -22.48
CA LEU A 21 -12.53 -1.52 -23.30
C LEU A 21 -13.04 -2.72 -22.50
N PHE A 22 -14.33 -2.78 -22.24
CA PHE A 22 -14.93 -3.79 -21.36
C PHE A 22 -16.27 -4.30 -21.91
N THR A 23 -16.64 -5.49 -21.47
CA THR A 23 -17.94 -6.11 -21.78
C THR A 23 -18.62 -6.53 -20.48
N LYS A 24 -19.96 -6.50 -20.46
CA LYS A 24 -20.75 -7.11 -19.38
C LYS A 24 -21.03 -8.60 -19.65
N ASP A 25 -20.86 -9.04 -20.89
CA ASP A 25 -20.96 -10.43 -21.30
C ASP A 25 -19.59 -10.91 -21.81
N PRO A 26 -18.83 -11.67 -21.01
CA PRO A 26 -17.48 -12.11 -21.38
C PRO A 26 -17.50 -13.23 -22.45
N GLN A 27 -18.66 -13.79 -22.78
CA GLN A 27 -18.77 -14.83 -23.79
C GLN A 27 -18.34 -14.28 -25.15
N GLY A 28 -17.23 -14.80 -25.67
CA GLY A 28 -16.68 -14.37 -26.96
C GLY A 28 -15.77 -13.15 -26.89
N PHE A 29 -15.50 -12.58 -25.72
CA PHE A 29 -14.49 -11.53 -25.55
C PHE A 29 -13.12 -12.14 -25.28
N GLU A 30 -12.23 -12.06 -26.25
CA GLU A 30 -10.87 -12.59 -26.16
C GLU A 30 -9.85 -11.46 -26.29
N ALA A 31 -8.99 -11.32 -25.29
CA ALA A 31 -7.87 -10.40 -25.36
C ALA A 31 -6.64 -11.14 -25.90
N LEU A 32 -6.00 -10.54 -26.90
CA LEU A 32 -4.75 -11.03 -27.49
C LEU A 32 -3.69 -9.98 -27.18
N ILE A 33 -2.61 -10.40 -26.53
CA ILE A 33 -1.46 -9.53 -26.30
C ILE A 33 -0.35 -10.03 -27.21
N ASP A 34 -0.02 -9.23 -28.22
CA ASP A 34 1.16 -9.49 -29.01
C ASP A 34 2.37 -8.83 -28.37
N SER A 35 3.10 -9.64 -27.61
CA SER A 35 4.47 -9.34 -27.26
C SER A 35 5.35 -10.01 -28.31
N GLU A 36 5.65 -9.32 -29.42
CA GLU A 36 6.82 -9.72 -30.19
C GLU A 36 8.03 -9.71 -29.24
N ILE A 37 8.73 -10.83 -29.17
CA ILE A 37 9.84 -11.04 -28.23
C ILE A 37 10.97 -10.07 -28.63
N GLY A 38 11.00 -8.89 -28.02
CA GLY A 38 12.04 -7.87 -28.24
C GLY A 38 11.54 -6.43 -28.42
N THR A 39 10.25 -6.21 -28.70
CA THR A 39 9.70 -4.86 -28.79
C THR A 39 9.22 -4.38 -27.41
N LYS A 40 9.58 -3.16 -27.01
CA LYS A 40 9.14 -2.54 -25.73
C LYS A 40 7.66 -2.12 -25.72
N ASN A 41 6.91 -2.40 -26.79
CA ASN A 41 5.56 -1.90 -27.03
C ASN A 41 4.61 -3.07 -27.32
N PRO A 42 4.10 -3.79 -26.29
CA PRO A 42 3.11 -4.83 -26.50
C PRO A 42 1.82 -4.24 -27.07
N LEU A 43 1.28 -4.84 -28.13
CA LEU A 43 0.01 -4.43 -28.71
C LEU A 43 -1.11 -5.34 -28.18
N GLY A 44 -2.15 -4.72 -27.61
CA GLY A 44 -3.36 -5.41 -27.17
C GLY A 44 -4.42 -5.38 -28.27
N PHE A 45 -4.92 -6.55 -28.66
CA PHE A 45 -6.05 -6.71 -29.58
C PHE A 45 -7.23 -7.34 -28.85
N ILE A 46 -8.44 -7.01 -29.28
CA ILE A 46 -9.67 -7.65 -28.82
C ILE A 46 -10.27 -8.39 -30.00
N SER A 47 -10.52 -9.68 -29.82
CA SER A 47 -11.31 -10.48 -30.74
C SER A 47 -12.68 -10.71 -30.12
N LEU A 48 -13.72 -10.32 -30.85
CA LEU A 48 -15.11 -10.55 -30.48
C LEU A 48 -15.66 -11.70 -31.33
N LYS A 49 -16.19 -12.73 -30.67
CA LYS A 49 -16.95 -13.79 -31.34
C LYS A 49 -18.44 -13.46 -31.21
N ASN A 50 -19.13 -13.42 -32.35
CA ASN A 50 -20.56 -13.09 -32.49
C ASN A 50 -20.88 -11.60 -32.22
N GLU A 51 -22.17 -11.27 -32.19
CA GLU A 51 -22.66 -9.96 -31.77
C GLU A 51 -22.34 -9.74 -30.28
N ALA A 52 -21.46 -8.78 -29.99
CA ALA A 52 -21.03 -8.45 -28.64
C ALA A 52 -21.15 -6.95 -28.38
N ASN A 53 -21.63 -6.59 -27.20
CA ASN A 53 -21.72 -5.20 -26.75
C ASN A 53 -20.41 -4.77 -26.11
N LEU A 54 -19.66 -3.91 -26.79
CA LEU A 54 -18.41 -3.35 -26.30
C LEU A 54 -18.65 -1.96 -25.72
N HIS A 55 -18.17 -1.74 -24.50
CA HIS A 55 -18.16 -0.42 -23.87
C HIS A 55 -16.74 0.09 -23.75
N GLY A 56 -16.58 1.41 -23.85
CA GLY A 56 -15.30 2.10 -23.69
C GLY A 56 -15.35 3.15 -22.58
N TYR A 57 -14.25 3.31 -21.85
CA TYR A 57 -14.04 4.43 -20.94
C TYR A 57 -12.64 5.02 -21.19
N ILE A 58 -12.57 6.33 -21.35
CA ILE A 58 -11.31 7.07 -21.49
C ILE A 58 -11.41 8.23 -20.50
N GLY A 59 -10.55 8.23 -19.47
CA GLY A 59 -10.67 9.23 -18.43
C GLY A 59 -9.76 9.01 -17.23
N PRO A 60 -9.91 9.84 -16.18
CA PRO A 60 -9.18 9.70 -14.94
C PRO A 60 -9.57 8.41 -14.23
N LYS A 61 -8.63 7.81 -13.50
CA LYS A 61 -8.86 6.61 -12.68
C LYS A 61 -9.57 6.94 -11.36
N ASP A 62 -10.65 7.72 -11.43
CA ASP A 62 -11.46 8.13 -10.29
C ASP A 62 -12.30 6.93 -9.84
N TYR A 63 -12.08 6.50 -8.59
CA TYR A 63 -12.69 5.30 -8.04
C TYR A 63 -14.22 5.37 -8.05
N ARG A 64 -14.80 6.53 -7.73
CA ARG A 64 -16.26 6.71 -7.67
C ARG A 64 -16.88 6.61 -9.05
N SER A 65 -16.27 7.26 -10.04
CA SER A 65 -16.69 7.24 -11.44
C SER A 65 -16.61 5.83 -12.02
N LEU A 66 -15.49 5.13 -11.82
CA LEU A 66 -15.31 3.75 -12.29
C LEU A 66 -16.30 2.80 -11.62
N LYS A 67 -16.47 2.92 -10.29
CA LYS A 67 -17.42 2.11 -9.51
C LYS A 67 -18.88 2.32 -9.95
N ALA A 68 -19.25 3.54 -10.33
CA ALA A 68 -20.59 3.86 -10.83
C ALA A 68 -20.89 3.22 -12.20
N ILE A 69 -19.88 3.08 -13.06
CA ILE A 69 -20.02 2.41 -14.36
C ILE A 69 -20.09 0.89 -14.18
N SER A 70 -19.12 0.31 -13.48
CA SER A 70 -19.09 -1.10 -13.12
C SER A 70 -18.06 -1.37 -12.02
N PRO A 71 -18.39 -2.11 -10.95
CA PRO A 71 -17.47 -2.41 -9.85
C PRO A 71 -16.13 -3.03 -10.29
N MET A 72 -16.14 -3.82 -11.37
CA MET A 72 -14.93 -4.46 -11.92
C MET A 72 -13.90 -3.45 -12.46
N LEU A 73 -14.34 -2.26 -12.88
CA LEU A 73 -13.44 -1.24 -13.42
C LEU A 73 -12.56 -0.61 -12.34
N THR A 74 -12.92 -0.75 -11.06
CA THR A 74 -12.07 -0.28 -9.94
C THR A 74 -10.75 -1.04 -9.86
N ASP A 75 -10.65 -2.24 -10.46
CA ASP A 75 -9.43 -3.05 -10.44
C ASP A 75 -8.34 -2.52 -11.37
N VAL A 76 -8.67 -1.53 -12.21
CA VAL A 76 -7.72 -0.77 -13.05
C VAL A 76 -6.84 0.16 -12.21
N ILE A 77 -7.23 0.44 -10.96
CA ILE A 77 -6.43 1.26 -10.06
C ILE A 77 -5.35 0.37 -9.43
N GLU A 78 -4.12 0.53 -9.93
CA GLU A 78 -2.98 -0.28 -9.53
C GLU A 78 -2.36 0.19 -8.20
N TYR A 79 -2.68 -0.50 -7.11
CA TYR A 79 -2.07 -0.23 -5.81
C TYR A 79 -0.77 -1.05 -5.53
N GLY A 80 -0.31 -1.87 -6.48
CA GLY A 80 0.95 -2.62 -6.42
C GLY A 80 0.84 -4.02 -5.80
N LEU A 81 1.88 -4.48 -5.09
CA LEU A 81 1.93 -5.86 -4.56
C LEU A 81 0.87 -6.16 -3.48
N ILE A 82 0.37 -5.13 -2.80
CA ILE A 82 -0.55 -5.27 -1.65
C ILE A 82 -1.93 -4.67 -1.98
N THR A 83 -2.41 -4.88 -3.20
CA THR A 83 -3.66 -4.29 -3.73
C THR A 83 -4.86 -4.52 -2.83
N PHE A 84 -5.03 -5.74 -2.30
CA PHE A 84 -6.16 -6.06 -1.41
C PHE A 84 -6.22 -5.13 -0.19
N PHE A 85 -5.08 -4.96 0.49
CA PHE A 85 -5.00 -4.12 1.69
C PHE A 85 -5.12 -2.63 1.33
N ALA A 86 -4.42 -2.17 0.28
CA ALA A 86 -4.47 -0.79 -0.16
C ALA A 86 -5.87 -0.35 -0.62
N LYS A 87 -6.61 -1.22 -1.33
CA LYS A 87 -8.02 -0.98 -1.70
C LYS A 87 -8.89 -0.78 -0.45
N GLY A 88 -8.69 -1.60 0.58
CA GLY A 88 -9.39 -1.45 1.86
C GLY A 88 -9.07 -0.12 2.57
N VAL A 89 -7.78 0.26 2.60
CA VAL A 89 -7.34 1.56 3.16
C VAL A 89 -7.94 2.73 2.38
N PHE A 90 -7.97 2.67 1.05
CA PHE A 90 -8.57 3.73 0.23
C PHE A 90 -10.07 3.86 0.46
N VAL A 91 -10.81 2.74 0.53
CA VAL A 91 -12.25 2.78 0.83
C VAL A 91 -12.52 3.43 2.18
N LEU A 92 -11.71 3.13 3.20
CA LEU A 92 -11.80 3.79 4.49
C LEU A 92 -11.47 5.28 4.38
N LEU A 93 -10.44 5.65 3.61
CA LEU A 93 -10.06 7.04 3.39
C LEU A 93 -11.15 7.84 2.66
N ASP A 94 -11.75 7.29 1.61
CA ASP A 94 -12.87 7.89 0.87
C ASP A 94 -14.09 8.07 1.80
N TYR A 95 -14.37 7.10 2.66
CA TYR A 95 -15.42 7.24 3.67
C TYR A 95 -15.14 8.38 4.66
N LEU A 96 -13.91 8.51 5.15
CA LEU A 96 -13.50 9.62 6.01
C LEU A 96 -13.55 10.97 5.28
N TYR A 97 -13.19 10.99 4.00
CA TYR A 97 -13.32 12.17 3.15
C TYR A 97 -14.78 12.59 2.99
N GLN A 98 -15.71 11.66 2.77
CA GLN A 98 -17.15 11.97 2.70
C GLN A 98 -17.68 12.57 4.01
N PHE A 99 -17.08 12.24 5.16
CA PHE A 99 -17.45 12.79 6.45
C PHE A 99 -16.89 14.20 6.71
N VAL A 100 -15.64 14.47 6.32
CA VAL A 100 -14.95 15.75 6.63
C VAL A 100 -14.94 16.74 5.47
N GLY A 101 -15.05 16.26 4.23
CA GLY A 101 -14.99 17.06 3.00
C GLY A 101 -13.59 17.50 2.57
N ASN A 102 -12.53 17.06 3.26
CA ASN A 102 -11.15 17.46 2.96
C ASN A 102 -10.18 16.27 3.10
N TRP A 103 -9.37 16.05 2.06
CA TRP A 103 -8.47 14.88 1.99
C TRP A 103 -7.36 14.90 3.04
N GLY A 104 -6.80 16.06 3.38
CA GLY A 104 -5.74 16.12 4.39
C GLY A 104 -6.26 15.81 5.80
N TRP A 105 -7.46 16.29 6.15
CA TRP A 105 -8.10 15.90 7.40
C TRP A 105 -8.52 14.42 7.41
N ALA A 106 -8.99 13.88 6.29
CA ALA A 106 -9.28 12.45 6.15
C ALA A 106 -8.02 11.59 6.38
N ILE A 107 -6.87 12.00 5.85
CA ILE A 107 -5.57 11.34 6.09
C ILE A 107 -5.23 11.38 7.58
N ILE A 108 -5.37 12.52 8.25
CA ILE A 108 -5.11 12.63 9.70
C ILE A 108 -6.01 11.65 10.48
N LEU A 109 -7.31 11.63 10.22
CA LEU A 109 -8.22 10.69 10.87
C LEU A 109 -7.83 9.23 10.61
N LEU A 110 -7.46 8.90 9.38
CA LEU A 110 -6.96 7.57 9.04
C LEU A 110 -5.72 7.22 9.87
N THR A 111 -4.75 8.15 10.00
CA THR A 111 -3.55 7.91 10.82
C THR A 111 -3.87 7.70 12.29
N ILE A 112 -4.86 8.42 12.84
CA ILE A 112 -5.31 8.24 14.23
C ILE A 112 -5.93 6.85 14.42
N ILE A 113 -6.81 6.43 13.50
CA ILE A 113 -7.44 5.10 13.54
C ILE A 113 -6.37 3.99 13.50
N VAL A 114 -5.42 4.09 12.56
CA VAL A 114 -4.32 3.14 12.46
C VAL A 114 -3.49 3.12 13.74
N ARG A 115 -3.13 4.30 14.28
CA ARG A 115 -2.37 4.39 15.54
C ARG A 115 -3.11 3.78 16.72
N LEU A 116 -4.43 3.93 16.81
CA LEU A 116 -5.24 3.32 17.86
C LEU A 116 -5.27 1.80 17.75
N ILE A 117 -5.42 1.26 16.53
CA ILE A 117 -5.38 -0.19 16.29
C ILE A 117 -3.99 -0.76 16.64
N LEU A 118 -2.92 -0.03 16.30
CA LEU A 118 -1.54 -0.45 16.57
C LEU A 118 -1.03 -0.06 17.96
N TYR A 119 -1.82 0.67 18.75
CA TYR A 119 -1.46 1.12 20.09
C TYR A 119 -1.08 -0.02 21.05
N PRO A 120 -1.86 -1.11 21.20
CA PRO A 120 -1.49 -2.19 22.11
C PRO A 120 -0.15 -2.85 21.74
N LEU A 121 0.14 -2.94 20.44
CA LEU A 121 1.41 -3.47 19.96
C LEU A 121 2.57 -2.49 20.25
N SER A 122 2.36 -1.21 19.95
CA SER A 122 3.32 -0.14 20.21
C SER A 122 3.64 -0.02 21.70
N TYR A 123 2.63 -0.12 22.56
CA TYR A 123 2.78 -0.13 24.00
C TYR A 123 3.64 -1.30 24.50
N LYS A 124 3.35 -2.53 24.04
CA LYS A 124 4.19 -3.70 24.36
C LYS A 124 5.64 -3.52 23.88
N GLY A 125 5.83 -2.91 22.71
CA GLY A 125 7.16 -2.60 22.20
C GLY A 125 7.92 -1.59 23.06
N MET A 126 7.25 -0.52 23.50
CA MET A 126 7.81 0.47 24.42
C MET A 126 8.23 -0.14 25.76
N VAL A 127 7.38 -0.99 26.35
CA VAL A 127 7.71 -1.70 27.59
C VAL A 127 8.94 -2.60 27.41
N SER A 128 9.07 -3.30 26.26
CA SER A 128 10.26 -4.10 25.96
C SER A 128 11.53 -3.25 25.85
N MET A 129 11.43 -2.07 25.24
CA MET A 129 12.57 -1.13 25.14
C MET A 129 13.01 -0.57 26.48
N GLN A 130 12.06 -0.28 27.38
CA GLN A 130 12.39 0.16 28.72
C GLN A 130 13.17 -0.91 29.50
N LYS A 131 12.74 -2.17 29.42
CA LYS A 131 13.48 -3.30 30.03
C LYS A 131 14.89 -3.45 29.45
N LEU A 132 15.08 -3.27 28.14
CA LEU A 132 16.42 -3.31 27.54
C LEU A 132 17.29 -2.14 28.02
N LYS A 133 16.71 -0.95 28.20
CA LYS A 133 17.42 0.21 28.75
C LYS A 133 17.89 -0.05 30.19
N GLU A 134 17.07 -0.70 31.01
CA GLU A 134 17.45 -1.13 32.36
C GLU A 134 18.56 -2.20 32.36
N LEU A 135 18.61 -3.05 31.34
CA LEU A 135 19.65 -4.07 31.18
C LEU A 135 20.95 -3.55 30.57
N ALA A 136 20.95 -2.35 29.98
CA ALA A 136 22.13 -1.73 29.37
C ALA A 136 23.41 -1.74 30.22
N PRO A 137 23.39 -1.41 31.53
CA PRO A 137 24.58 -1.52 32.37
C PRO A 137 25.10 -2.96 32.47
N LYS A 138 24.23 -3.94 32.73
CA LYS A 138 24.60 -5.37 32.81
C LYS A 138 25.12 -5.90 31.48
N MET A 139 24.62 -5.39 30.35
CA MET A 139 25.14 -5.74 29.03
C MET A 139 26.57 -5.24 28.83
N LYS A 140 26.90 -4.04 29.33
CA LYS A 140 28.27 -3.50 29.26
C LYS A 140 29.24 -4.33 30.09
N GLU A 141 28.86 -4.71 31.31
CA GLU A 141 29.67 -5.60 32.15
C GLU A 141 29.93 -6.95 31.45
N LEU A 142 28.93 -7.51 30.78
CA LEU A 142 29.05 -8.73 29.98
C LEU A 142 29.99 -8.54 28.78
N GLN A 143 29.90 -7.42 28.07
CA GLN A 143 30.77 -7.08 26.95
C GLN A 143 32.24 -6.93 27.40
N GLU A 144 32.48 -6.36 28.58
CA GLU A 144 33.81 -6.25 29.17
C GLU A 144 34.35 -7.61 29.61
N LYS A 145 33.53 -8.44 30.25
CA LYS A 145 33.93 -9.76 30.76
C LYS A 145 34.28 -10.77 29.66
N TYR A 146 33.59 -10.73 28.52
CA TYR A 146 33.79 -11.66 27.40
C TYR A 146 34.42 -10.98 26.18
N LYS A 147 35.21 -9.92 26.40
CA LYS A 147 35.90 -9.18 25.35
C LYS A 147 36.88 -10.12 24.63
N GLY A 148 36.62 -10.40 23.35
CA GLY A 148 37.40 -11.35 22.54
C GLY A 148 36.72 -12.70 22.28
N GLU A 149 35.58 -12.99 22.94
CA GLU A 149 34.83 -14.24 22.77
C GLU A 149 33.39 -13.97 22.29
N PRO A 150 33.17 -13.60 21.00
CA PRO A 150 31.87 -13.15 20.50
C PRO A 150 30.77 -14.20 20.63
N GLN A 151 31.09 -15.49 20.50
CA GLN A 151 30.11 -16.58 20.64
C GLN A 151 29.61 -16.71 22.09
N LYS A 152 30.51 -16.70 23.09
CA LYS A 152 30.12 -16.76 24.50
C LYS A 152 29.34 -15.52 24.92
N LEU A 153 29.76 -14.35 24.42
CA LEU A 153 29.06 -13.09 24.64
C LEU A 153 27.60 -13.16 24.15
N GLN A 154 27.35 -13.62 22.91
CA GLN A 154 25.99 -13.76 22.37
C GLN A 154 25.12 -14.71 23.20
N ALA A 155 25.67 -15.85 23.61
CA ALA A 155 24.94 -16.82 24.44
C ALA A 155 24.53 -16.22 25.79
N HIS A 156 25.44 -15.54 26.49
CA HIS A 156 25.15 -14.94 27.78
C HIS A 156 24.24 -13.70 27.67
N MET A 157 24.36 -12.88 26.62
CA MET A 157 23.42 -11.79 26.36
C MET A 157 22.00 -12.33 26.16
N MET A 158 21.84 -13.41 25.39
CA MET A 158 20.52 -14.00 25.17
C MET A 158 19.95 -14.65 26.46
N GLN A 159 20.79 -15.26 27.30
CA GLN A 159 20.39 -15.73 28.62
C GLN A 159 19.96 -14.57 29.54
N LEU A 160 20.67 -13.45 29.51
CA LEU A 160 20.33 -12.25 30.29
C LEU A 160 18.96 -11.70 29.89
N TYR A 161 18.70 -11.59 28.59
CA TYR A 161 17.40 -11.17 28.04
C TYR A 161 16.27 -12.12 28.47
N LYS A 162 16.47 -13.43 28.34
CA LYS A 162 15.48 -14.44 28.78
C LYS A 162 15.20 -14.35 30.28
N LYS A 163 16.24 -14.24 31.11
CA LYS A 163 16.11 -14.18 32.58
C LYS A 163 15.30 -12.97 33.05
N HIS A 164 15.39 -11.84 32.35
CA HIS A 164 14.67 -10.61 32.69
C HIS A 164 13.40 -10.38 31.83
N GLY A 165 13.02 -11.36 31.00
CA GLY A 165 11.85 -11.28 30.15
C GLY A 165 11.86 -10.08 29.20
N ALA A 166 13.04 -9.70 28.70
CA ALA A 166 13.21 -8.63 27.72
C ALA A 166 13.36 -9.23 26.31
N ASN A 167 12.70 -8.65 25.31
CA ASN A 167 12.81 -9.11 23.93
C ASN A 167 13.48 -8.04 23.05
N PRO A 168 14.69 -8.29 22.50
CA PRO A 168 15.35 -7.35 21.59
C PRO A 168 14.51 -7.06 20.34
N LEU A 169 13.72 -8.03 19.86
CA LEU A 169 12.84 -7.86 18.70
C LEU A 169 11.54 -7.12 19.04
N GLY A 170 11.19 -7.02 20.33
CA GLY A 170 9.97 -6.32 20.75
C GLY A 170 9.99 -4.82 20.39
N GLY A 171 11.17 -4.22 20.28
CA GLY A 171 11.33 -2.78 19.98
C GLY A 171 11.13 -2.41 18.51
N CYS A 172 11.57 -3.28 17.59
CA CYS A 172 11.40 -3.06 16.16
C CYS A 172 10.08 -3.62 15.62
N LEU A 173 9.36 -4.42 16.41
CA LEU A 173 8.09 -5.03 16.00
C LEU A 173 7.02 -4.00 15.57
N PRO A 174 6.82 -2.85 16.25
CA PRO A 174 5.89 -1.83 15.79
C PRO A 174 6.31 -1.23 14.44
N LEU A 175 7.61 -1.03 14.22
CA LEU A 175 8.13 -0.49 12.96
C LEU A 175 7.91 -1.45 11.80
N ILE A 176 8.20 -2.74 12.00
CA ILE A 176 8.01 -3.78 10.98
C ILE A 176 6.55 -3.85 10.55
N LEU A 177 5.62 -3.78 11.50
CA LEU A 177 4.20 -3.84 11.20
C LEU A 177 3.67 -2.52 10.60
N GLN A 178 4.31 -1.38 10.90
CA GLN A 178 4.00 -0.09 10.31
C GLN A 178 4.42 0.00 8.84
N ILE A 179 5.53 -0.64 8.42
CA ILE A 179 6.05 -0.56 7.04
C ILE A 179 5.00 -0.95 5.98
N PRO A 180 4.30 -2.10 6.08
CA PRO A 180 3.22 -2.44 5.15
C PRO A 180 2.09 -1.42 5.13
N VAL A 181 1.71 -0.89 6.29
CA VAL A 181 0.64 0.11 6.40
C VAL A 181 1.05 1.41 5.73
N PHE A 182 2.28 1.87 5.97
CA PHE A 182 2.86 3.04 5.31
C PHE A 182 2.91 2.87 3.79
N PHE A 183 3.40 1.72 3.30
CA PHE A 183 3.48 1.46 1.88
C PHE A 183 2.10 1.45 1.21
N ALA A 184 1.09 0.90 1.90
CA ALA A 184 -0.28 0.90 1.41
C ALA A 184 -0.84 2.32 1.31
N ILE A 185 -0.71 3.12 2.37
CA ILE A 185 -1.15 4.53 2.36
C ILE A 185 -0.41 5.29 1.26
N TYR A 186 0.92 5.15 1.17
CA TYR A 186 1.71 5.78 0.11
C TYR A 186 1.22 5.41 -1.29
N ARG A 187 0.98 4.12 -1.57
CA ARG A 187 0.46 3.65 -2.86
C ARG A 187 -0.93 4.17 -3.16
N VAL A 188 -1.77 4.31 -2.14
CA VAL A 188 -3.10 4.92 -2.26
C VAL A 188 -2.96 6.40 -2.63
N LEU A 189 -2.22 7.18 -1.86
CA LEU A 189 -2.03 8.61 -2.09
C LEU A 189 -1.35 8.89 -3.44
N TYR A 190 -0.40 8.04 -3.83
CA TYR A 190 0.35 8.20 -5.07
C TYR A 190 -0.51 7.94 -6.32
N ASN A 191 -1.42 6.96 -6.28
CA ASN A 191 -2.20 6.54 -7.46
C ASN A 191 -3.63 7.06 -7.50
N ALA A 192 -4.15 7.56 -6.38
CA ALA A 192 -5.49 8.13 -6.32
C ALA A 192 -5.51 9.48 -7.04
N VAL A 193 -6.24 9.53 -8.16
CA VAL A 193 -6.45 10.76 -8.93
C VAL A 193 -7.27 11.78 -8.15
N GLU A 194 -8.04 11.33 -7.16
CA GLU A 194 -8.88 12.12 -6.28
C GLU A 194 -8.08 13.10 -5.42
N LEU A 195 -6.82 12.76 -5.11
CA LEU A 195 -5.92 13.61 -4.34
C LEU A 195 -5.11 14.57 -5.22
N LYS A 196 -5.12 14.36 -6.54
CA LYS A 196 -4.41 15.23 -7.47
C LYS A 196 -5.02 16.63 -7.42
N SER A 197 -4.19 17.62 -7.12
CA SER A 197 -4.64 19.02 -6.97
C SER A 197 -5.67 19.22 -5.85
N SER A 198 -5.69 18.33 -4.86
CA SER A 198 -6.45 18.56 -3.63
C SER A 198 -5.66 19.46 -2.69
N GLU A 199 -6.25 20.60 -2.37
CA GLU A 199 -5.76 21.48 -1.32
C GLU A 199 -5.98 20.87 0.06
N TRP A 200 -5.14 21.25 1.02
CA TRP A 200 -5.33 20.87 2.42
C TRP A 200 -5.41 22.09 3.34
N ILE A 201 -4.28 22.72 3.63
CA ILE A 201 -4.17 23.86 4.54
C ILE A 201 -2.87 24.64 4.29
N LEU A 202 -2.86 25.93 4.61
CA LEU A 202 -1.70 26.82 4.50
C LEU A 202 -1.13 26.85 3.07
N TRP A 203 0.10 26.39 2.88
CA TRP A 203 0.80 26.36 1.60
C TRP A 203 0.64 25.05 0.81
N ILE A 204 -0.08 24.07 1.38
CA ILE A 204 -0.27 22.76 0.76
C ILE A 204 -1.49 22.83 -0.15
N HIS A 205 -1.24 23.11 -1.42
CA HIS A 205 -2.25 23.21 -2.47
C HIS A 205 -2.44 21.91 -3.29
N ASP A 206 -1.54 20.93 -3.13
CA ASP A 206 -1.67 19.64 -3.80
C ASP A 206 -1.04 18.53 -2.94
N LEU A 207 -1.90 17.63 -2.43
CA LEU A 207 -1.49 16.50 -1.60
C LEU A 207 -0.79 15.37 -2.38
N SER A 208 -0.80 15.42 -3.71
CA SER A 208 -0.21 14.38 -4.56
C SER A 208 1.26 14.62 -4.92
N ILE A 209 1.78 15.81 -4.62
CA ILE A 209 3.14 16.25 -4.90
C ILE A 209 3.96 16.41 -3.61
N MET A 210 5.27 16.54 -3.78
CA MET A 210 6.19 16.88 -2.70
C MET A 210 5.92 18.29 -2.19
N ASP A 211 6.21 18.53 -0.90
CA ASP A 211 6.12 19.88 -0.31
C ASP A 211 6.98 20.85 -1.13
N PRO A 212 6.46 22.00 -1.58
CA PRO A 212 7.24 22.96 -2.37
C PRO A 212 8.45 23.55 -1.61
N TYR A 213 8.48 23.51 -0.28
CA TYR A 213 9.55 24.13 0.51
C TYR A 213 10.71 23.19 0.90
N PHE A 214 10.56 21.87 0.82
CA PHE A 214 11.54 20.86 1.23
C PHE A 214 11.56 19.67 0.29
#